data_AF-A0A2S6SA03-F1
#
_entry.id   AF-A0A2S6SA03-F1
#
_cell.length_a   1.000
_cell.length_b   1.000
_cell.length_c   1.000
_cell.angle_alpha   90.00
_cell.angle_beta   90.00
_cell.angle_gamma   90.00
#
_symmetry.space_group_name_H-M   'P 1'
#
loop_
_entity.id
_entity.type
_entity.pdbx_description
1 polymer ?
#
loop_
_entity_poly.entity_id
_entity_poly.type
_entity_poly.pdbx_seq_one_letter_code
_entity_poly.pdbx_strand_id
1 'polypeptide(L)' 'MDHLSKLENESIYILRQSYRSIKNVAMLWSLGKDSNVMVWLALKAFLGKIPFPLVHVDTKKKI' A
#
# COMPACT_ATOMS: atom_id res chain seq x y z
N MET A 1 -12.32 -7.17 -19.21
CA MET A 1 -11.45 -6.70 -18.11
C MET A 1 -11.54 -7.74 -17.01
N ASP A 2 -10.42 -8.39 -16.71
CA ASP A 2 -10.35 -9.47 -15.71
C ASP A 2 -10.67 -8.96 -14.29
N HIS A 3 -11.15 -9.85 -13.42
CA HIS A 3 -11.53 -9.52 -12.04
C HIS A 3 -10.36 -8.88 -11.27
N LEU A 4 -9.14 -9.42 -11.41
CA LEU A 4 -7.96 -8.87 -10.74
C LEU A 4 -7.59 -7.49 -11.27
N SER A 5 -7.76 -7.23 -12.58
CA SER A 5 -7.53 -5.90 -13.14
C SER A 5 -8.48 -4.85 -12.55
N LYS A 6 -9.74 -5.22 -12.26
CA LYS A 6 -10.68 -4.30 -11.61
C LYS A 6 -10.24 -3.96 -10.19
N LEU A 7 -9.90 -4.97 -9.39
CA LEU A 7 -9.43 -4.79 -8.00
C LEU A 7 -8.12 -3.99 -7.94
N GLU A 8 -7.19 -4.24 -8.85
CA GLU A 8 -5.94 -3.49 -8.94
C GLU A 8 -6.20 -2.00 -9.23
N ASN A 9 -7.05 -1.69 -10.21
CA ASN A 9 -7.41 -0.32 -10.56
C ASN A 9 -8.11 0.42 -9.41
N GLU A 10 -9.04 -0.25 -8.73
CA GLU A 10 -9.73 0.30 -7.56
C GLU A 10 -8.76 0.57 -6.40
N SER A 11 -7.84 -0.35 -6.14
CA SER A 11 -6.82 -0.19 -5.10
C SER A 11 -5.88 0.97 -5.41
N ILE A 12 -5.42 1.11 -6.66
CA ILE A 12 -4.59 2.25 -7.10
C ILE A 12 -5.34 3.57 -6.92
N TYR A 13 -6.63 3.61 -7.27
CA TYR A 13 -7.46 4.79 -7.08
C TYR A 13 -7.53 5.18 -5.59
N ILE A 14 -7.81 4.23 -4.70
CA ILE A 14 -7.88 4.46 -3.25
C ILE A 14 -6.55 4.98 -2.71
N LEU A 15 -5.42 4.40 -3.11
CA LEU A 15 -4.09 4.85 -2.67
C LEU A 15 -3.80 6.30 -3.08
N ARG A 16 -4.14 6.67 -4.32
CA ARG A 16 -3.96 8.04 -4.82
C ARG A 16 -4.89 9.05 -4.13
N GLN A 17 -6.15 8.68 -3.90
CA GLN A 17 -7.08 9.54 -3.15
C GLN A 17 -6.65 9.69 -1.69
N SER A 18 -6.20 8.62 -1.05
CA SER A 18 -5.71 8.66 0.33
C SER A 18 -4.50 9.57 0.47
N TYR A 19 -3.54 9.47 -0.45
CA TYR A 19 -2.38 10.37 -0.49
C TYR A 19 -2.76 11.84 -0.69
N ARG A 20 -3.78 12.11 -1.52
CA ARG A 20 -4.28 13.47 -1.75
C ARG A 20 -5.02 14.04 -0.53
N SER A 21 -5.78 13.20 0.18
CA SER A 21 -6.71 13.65 1.22
C SER A 21 -6.13 13.63 2.64
N ILE A 22 -5.09 12.84 2.90
CA ILE A 22 -4.50 12.67 4.23
C ILE A 22 -3.15 13.40 4.29
N LYS A 23 -3.06 14.44 5.14
CA LYS A 23 -1.86 15.29 5.25
C LYS A 23 -0.57 14.52 5.60
N ASN A 24 -0.65 13.56 6.52
CA ASN A 24 0.48 12.75 7.00
C ASN A 24 0.15 11.26 6.86
N VAL A 25 0.04 10.78 5.63
CA VAL A 25 -0.25 9.36 5.37
C VAL A 25 0.99 8.50 5.62
N ALA A 26 0.78 7.31 6.16
CA ALA A 26 1.76 6.24 6.23
C ALA A 26 1.06 4.90 5.98
N MET A 27 1.77 3.93 5.41
CA MET A 27 1.23 2.60 5.18
C MET A 27 1.78 1.61 6.19
N LEU A 28 0.90 0.92 6.91
CA LEU A 28 1.28 -0.15 7.83
C LEU A 28 1.77 -1.37 7.04
N TRP A 29 2.97 -1.86 7.36
CA TRP A 29 3.60 -2.98 6.69
C TRP A 29 3.98 -4.07 7.71
N SER A 30 3.27 -5.20 7.65
CA SER A 30 3.42 -6.30 8.61
C SER A 30 4.39 -7.40 8.14
N LEU A 31 5.00 -7.24 6.97
CA LEU A 31 5.78 -8.27 6.26
C LEU A 31 4.96 -9.51 5.86
N GLY A 32 3.62 -9.45 5.97
CA GLY A 32 2.72 -10.51 5.55
C GLY A 32 2.31 -10.40 4.07
N LYS A 33 1.68 -11.45 3.55
CA LYS A 33 1.24 -11.54 2.14
C LYS A 33 0.41 -10.33 1.69
N ASP A 34 -0.56 -9.92 2.50
CA ASP A 34 -1.51 -8.86 2.15
C ASP A 34 -0.81 -7.49 2.14
N SER A 35 0.04 -7.26 3.13
CA SER A 35 0.83 -6.02 3.21
C SER A 35 1.88 -5.91 2.10
N ASN A 36 2.43 -7.04 1.62
CA ASN A 36 3.32 -7.06 0.47
C ASN A 36 2.58 -6.73 -0.84
N VAL A 37 1.35 -7.24 -1.00
CA VAL A 37 0.47 -6.84 -2.12
C VAL A 37 0.19 -5.35 -2.05
N MET A 38 -0.10 -4.78 -0.88
CA MET A 38 -0.29 -3.34 -0.72
C MET A 38 0.96 -2.52 -1.10
N VAL A 39 2.16 -2.95 -0.71
CA VAL A 39 3.42 -2.30 -1.12
C VAL A 39 3.59 -2.32 -2.63
N TRP A 40 3.28 -3.45 -3.28
CA TRP A 40 3.32 -3.55 -4.75
C TRP A 40 2.30 -2.63 -5.43
N LEU A 41 1.07 -2.58 -4.91
CA LEU A 41 0.03 -1.67 -5.40
C LEU A 41 0.42 -0.19 -5.20
N ALA A 42 1.10 0.15 -4.11
CA ALA A 42 1.64 1.50 -3.89
C ALA A 42 2.73 1.83 -4.90
N LEU A 43 3.66 0.92 -5.18
CA LEU A 43 4.66 1.10 -6.24
C LEU A 43 3.98 1.34 -7.59
N LYS A 44 2.95 0.56 -7.95
CA LYS A 44 2.16 0.78 -9.18
C LYS A 44 1.45 2.14 -9.18
N ALA A 45 0.83 2.52 -8.06
CA ALA A 45 0.09 3.77 -7.94
C ALA A 45 0.97 5.00 -8.15
N PHE A 46 2.25 4.93 -7.76
CA PHE A 46 3.18 6.07 -7.75
C PHE A 46 4.44 5.83 -8.60
N LEU A 47 4.29 5.12 -9.72
CA LEU A 47 5.34 5.00 -10.75
C LEU A 47 6.69 4.50 -10.22
N GLY A 48 6.65 3.52 -9.31
CA GLY A 48 7.84 2.88 -8.75
C GLY A 48 8.43 3.55 -7.50
N LYS A 49 7.85 4.66 -7.01
CA LYS A 49 8.31 5.32 -5.78
C LYS A 49 7.14 5.59 -4.84
N ILE A 50 7.21 5.07 -3.62
CA ILE A 50 6.19 5.34 -2.60
C ILE A 50 6.47 6.71 -1.95
N PRO A 51 5.57 7.72 -2.05
CA PRO A 51 5.84 9.08 -1.58
C PRO A 51 5.51 9.29 -0.09
N PHE A 52 5.37 8.22 0.68
CA PHE A 52 5.04 8.25 2.10
C PHE A 52 5.75 7.13 2.88
N PRO A 53 5.89 7.25 4.21
CA PRO A 53 6.56 6.25 5.02
C PRO A 53 5.83 4.90 5.05
N LEU A 54 6.60 3.82 5.13
CA LEU A 54 6.11 2.51 5.55
C LEU A 54 6.39 2.33 7.04
N VAL A 55 5.40 1.85 7.79
CA VAL A 55 5.50 1.68 9.24
C VAL A 55 5.38 0.20 9.58
N HIS A 56 6.47 -0.35 10.13
CA HIS A 56 6.48 -1.68 10.71
C HIS A 56 6.33 -1.59 12.23
N VAL A 57 5.38 -2.34 12.79
CA VAL A 57 5.21 -2.46 14.23
C VAL A 57 5.81 -3.79 14.68
N ASP A 58 6.94 -3.71 15.37
CA ASP A 58 7.60 -4.87 15.96
C ASP A 58 7.05 -5.15 17.36
N THR A 59 6.48 -6.35 17.55
CA THR A 59 5.94 -6.81 18.82
C THR A 59 6.94 -7.63 19.64
N LYS A 60 8.16 -7.85 19.14
CA LYS A 60 9.21 -8.72 19.70
C LYS A 60 8.79 -10.19 19.88
N LYS A 61 7.72 -10.64 19.19
CA LYS A 61 7.17 -12.00 19.29
C LYS A 61 7.32 -12.85 18.04
N LYS A 62 7.86 -12.29 16.94
CA LYS A 62 8.16 -13.07 15.74
C LYS A 62 9.42 -13.89 16.01
N ILE A 63 9.22 -15.19 16.27
CA ILE A 63 10.25 -16.24 16.31
C ILE A 63 10.52 -16.69 14.88
#